data_AF-A0A399RHB8-F1
#
_entry.id   AF-A0A399RHB8-F1
#
_cell.length_a   1.000
_cell.length_b   1.000
_cell.length_c   1.000
_cell.angle_alpha   90.00
_cell.angle_beta   90.00
_cell.angle_gamma   90.00
#
_symmetry.space_group_name_H-M   'P 1'
#
loop_
_entity.id
_entity.type
_entity.pdbx_description
1 polymer ?
#
loop_
_entity_poly.entity_id
_entity_poly.type
_entity_poly.pdbx_seq_one_letter_code
_entity_poly.pdbx_strand_id
1 'polypeptide(L)'
;MRPAARMMPAGSRSWGRGMASSLFRKLALIIGVSVSFLAAQAVAEEATVPQNQAAAAEEPAESVEAEDRSPVMSSLSAWMDRPKLFLPDDYPDRTRILRGDVDPYDVFWEVPESWAVRSGMYAEYDTLEAYGRMREAAARDGVHLVILSAFRSFRHQRFIWENKWQDRYERLAGVSPRDIALNIMRYSAMPGTSRHHWGTDLDLNAFNNAYFDTPEGKPVYDWLKAHAGEYGFCEVYSPRASGRQIGYEPERWHWSYIPTASRYLAAYVEAAEAAPHGFAGDEAVPEIDWLSEFVLGIDPECLWDPEQEGKGRALPAPLILSSMDAPADEAVATDRPLLEAGQCIPEGWTHDILLRWKESGYPLTEGEGAAGYLAMLEHCLADPNPDIRDGIAYEGITDILRSDRAEEAELRELKQRLLTRLANTENDPLGFSRPFAALALAEVARTDRIEAWMSQGERRTLLAAGADYTANVRDYRGFIEGEGWRHGVAHGADLLMQLSLNPEIGEGEAFMIAKAVFDAIGSREAPVFVSEEPQRLARPILFLVQRGLLTEEQIAIWMEVLADPAPHESWEEALADGEAKARRENIRAFAAILLETAEGKEEADLDAVVTGAEHLLDRVP
;
A
#
# COMPACT_ATOMS: atom_id res chain seq x y z
N MET A 1 -41.37 -37.46 47.35
CA MET A 1 -42.24 -36.73 46.41
C MET A 1 -41.39 -35.77 45.61
N ARG A 2 -41.08 -36.13 44.36
CA ARG A 2 -40.57 -35.24 43.29
C ARG A 2 -41.55 -35.39 42.12
N PRO A 3 -42.10 -34.32 41.53
CA PRO A 3 -42.58 -34.32 40.16
C PRO A 3 -41.50 -33.67 39.27
N ALA A 4 -40.97 -34.38 38.26
CA ALA A 4 -41.50 -34.56 36.91
C ALA A 4 -41.22 -33.34 36.01
N ALA A 5 -40.32 -33.58 35.06
CA ALA A 5 -39.78 -32.67 34.07
C ALA A 5 -40.82 -32.07 33.13
N ARG A 6 -40.58 -30.82 32.72
CA ARG A 6 -41.23 -30.19 31.56
C ARG A 6 -40.13 -29.77 30.59
N MET A 7 -39.98 -30.55 29.52
CA MET A 7 -39.30 -30.14 28.28
C MET A 7 -40.03 -28.92 27.72
N MET A 8 -39.31 -27.83 27.49
CA MET A 8 -39.69 -26.75 26.57
C MET A 8 -38.94 -26.99 25.25
N PRO A 9 -39.57 -26.80 24.09
CA PRO A 9 -38.92 -27.02 22.82
C PRO A 9 -37.93 -25.89 22.53
N ALA A 10 -36.72 -26.26 22.08
CA ALA A 10 -35.81 -25.34 21.42
C ALA A 10 -36.52 -24.79 20.18
N GLY A 11 -36.78 -23.49 20.16
CA GLY A 11 -37.31 -22.81 19.00
C GLY A 11 -36.23 -22.77 17.93
N SER A 12 -36.33 -23.63 16.93
CA SER A 12 -35.55 -23.51 15.69
C SER A 12 -35.92 -22.17 15.04
N ARG A 13 -35.09 -21.14 15.23
CA ARG A 13 -35.19 -19.91 14.44
C ARG A 13 -34.61 -20.22 13.06
N SER A 14 -35.47 -20.68 12.15
CA SER A 14 -35.12 -20.79 10.75
C SER A 14 -34.83 -19.38 10.22
N TRP A 15 -33.66 -19.19 9.65
CA TRP A 15 -33.31 -18.00 8.89
C TRP A 15 -34.24 -17.85 7.69
N GLY A 16 -35.20 -16.93 7.82
CA GLY A 16 -36.14 -16.63 6.75
C GLY A 16 -35.42 -15.91 5.61
N ARG A 17 -35.46 -16.51 4.41
CA ARG A 17 -35.04 -15.93 3.10
C ARG A 17 -35.68 -14.57 2.74
N GLY A 18 -36.45 -13.94 3.64
CA GLY A 18 -37.26 -12.75 3.36
C GLY A 18 -36.70 -11.42 3.88
N MET A 19 -35.74 -11.40 4.83
CA MET A 19 -35.22 -10.13 5.39
C MET A 19 -34.09 -9.52 4.55
N ALA A 20 -33.21 -10.35 3.95
CA ALA A 20 -32.13 -9.87 3.08
C ALA A 20 -32.64 -9.17 1.81
N SER A 21 -33.76 -9.61 1.24
CA SER A 21 -34.28 -9.06 -0.04
C SER A 21 -34.89 -7.65 0.09
N SER A 22 -35.34 -7.26 1.29
CA SER A 22 -36.01 -5.96 1.50
C SER A 22 -35.02 -4.82 1.77
N LEU A 23 -33.85 -5.11 2.34
CA LEU A 23 -32.81 -4.12 2.64
C LEU A 23 -31.88 -3.90 1.43
N PHE A 24 -31.58 -4.94 0.65
CA PHE A 24 -30.85 -4.79 -0.62
C PHE A 24 -31.58 -3.88 -1.63
N ARG A 25 -32.92 -3.87 -1.63
CA ARG A 25 -33.70 -2.95 -2.49
C ARG A 25 -33.74 -1.50 -2.00
N LYS A 26 -33.41 -1.22 -0.73
CA LYS A 26 -33.40 0.14 -0.19
C LYS A 26 -32.03 0.81 -0.28
N LEU A 27 -30.93 0.05 -0.32
CA LEU A 27 -29.60 0.61 -0.62
C LEU A 27 -29.32 0.74 -2.13
N ALA A 28 -29.95 -0.07 -2.99
CA ALA A 28 -29.82 0.02 -4.45
C ALA A 28 -30.47 1.26 -5.10
N LEU A 29 -31.07 2.17 -4.33
CA LEU A 29 -31.77 3.36 -4.85
C LEU A 29 -30.92 4.65 -4.86
N ILE A 30 -29.64 4.61 -4.47
CA ILE A 30 -28.74 5.77 -4.53
C ILE A 30 -27.84 5.74 -5.79
N ILE A 31 -27.81 4.65 -6.55
CA ILE A 31 -26.97 4.52 -7.74
C ILE A 31 -27.83 3.96 -8.89
N GLY A 32 -28.27 4.83 -9.80
CA GLY A 32 -28.90 4.41 -11.06
C GLY A 32 -29.92 5.41 -11.61
N VAL A 33 -29.47 6.38 -12.39
CA VAL A 33 -30.32 7.06 -13.38
C VAL A 33 -29.98 6.48 -14.75
N SER A 34 -30.86 5.62 -15.27
CA SER A 34 -30.90 5.23 -16.68
C SER A 34 -31.99 6.05 -17.38
N VAL A 35 -31.64 6.77 -18.43
CA VAL A 35 -32.60 7.42 -19.34
C VAL A 35 -32.78 6.51 -20.55
N SER A 36 -33.99 5.95 -20.69
CA SER A 36 -34.45 5.30 -21.92
C SER A 36 -34.88 6.35 -22.93
N PHE A 37 -34.51 6.22 -24.20
CA PHE A 37 -35.23 6.86 -25.30
C PHE A 37 -35.41 5.94 -26.51
N LEU A 38 -36.62 6.03 -27.07
CA LEU A 38 -37.20 5.26 -28.16
C LEU A 38 -36.42 5.36 -29.47
N ALA A 39 -36.37 4.24 -30.19
CA ALA A 39 -36.00 4.18 -31.60
C ALA A 39 -37.14 4.69 -32.51
N ALA A 40 -36.80 5.53 -33.49
CA ALA A 40 -37.62 5.84 -34.65
C ALA A 40 -36.84 5.51 -35.93
N GLN A 41 -37.52 4.82 -36.85
CA GLN A 41 -37.02 4.34 -38.14
C GLN A 41 -36.81 5.46 -39.16
N ALA A 42 -35.81 5.30 -40.03
CA ALA A 42 -35.88 5.76 -41.41
C ALA A 42 -35.00 4.88 -42.33
N VAL A 43 -35.53 4.64 -43.53
CA VAL A 43 -35.12 3.71 -44.59
C VAL A 43 -34.33 4.45 -45.69
N ALA A 44 -33.63 3.67 -46.53
CA ALA A 44 -33.24 3.90 -47.94
C ALA A 44 -31.72 4.11 -48.12
N GLU A 45 -31.01 3.56 -49.11
CA GLU A 45 -31.23 2.55 -50.16
C GLU A 45 -29.83 2.26 -50.77
N GLU A 46 -29.60 1.05 -51.29
CA GLU A 46 -28.38 0.63 -51.99
C GLU A 46 -28.20 1.31 -53.36
N ALA A 47 -26.94 1.48 -53.81
CA ALA A 47 -26.60 1.44 -55.24
C ALA A 47 -25.10 1.19 -55.54
N THR A 48 -24.78 -0.08 -55.75
CA THR A 48 -23.96 -0.68 -56.84
C THR A 48 -22.74 0.02 -57.47
N VAL A 49 -21.65 -0.75 -57.48
CA VAL A 49 -20.40 -0.69 -58.27
C VAL A 49 -20.62 -0.96 -59.78
N PRO A 50 -19.71 -0.52 -60.67
CA PRO A 50 -19.12 -1.49 -61.60
C PRO A 50 -17.59 -1.36 -61.82
N GLN A 51 -17.00 -2.52 -62.15
CA GLN A 51 -15.58 -2.85 -62.36
C GLN A 51 -15.01 -2.51 -63.76
N ASN A 52 -13.69 -2.76 -63.88
CA ASN A 52 -12.82 -3.09 -65.04
C ASN A 52 -12.05 -1.90 -65.67
N GLN A 53 -10.75 -1.98 -66.05
CA GLN A 53 -9.88 -3.10 -66.47
C GLN A 53 -8.38 -2.71 -66.41
N ALA A 54 -7.51 -3.72 -66.52
CA ALA A 54 -6.06 -3.77 -66.29
C ALA A 54 -5.12 -3.19 -67.38
N ALA A 55 -3.87 -2.88 -66.98
CA ALA A 55 -2.65 -3.07 -67.79
C ALA A 55 -1.39 -3.10 -66.90
N ALA A 56 -0.49 -4.05 -67.17
CA ALA A 56 0.72 -4.36 -66.41
C ALA A 56 1.96 -3.55 -66.87
N ALA A 57 2.86 -3.26 -65.93
CA ALA A 57 4.28 -2.97 -66.16
C ALA A 57 5.10 -3.27 -64.88
N GLU A 58 6.35 -3.66 -65.08
CA GLU A 58 7.27 -4.39 -64.19
C GLU A 58 7.74 -3.65 -62.92
N GLU A 59 8.10 -4.43 -61.89
CA GLU A 59 8.64 -4.00 -60.59
C GLU A 59 9.96 -3.20 -60.68
N PRO A 60 10.21 -2.36 -59.67
CA PRO A 60 11.29 -2.69 -58.75
C PRO A 60 10.81 -2.69 -57.30
N ALA A 61 11.42 -3.55 -56.48
CA ALA A 61 11.19 -3.66 -55.05
C ALA A 61 11.38 -2.30 -54.35
N GLU A 62 10.26 -1.68 -53.96
CA GLU A 62 10.21 -0.55 -53.05
C GLU A 62 9.69 -1.01 -51.69
N SER A 63 10.33 -0.43 -50.67
CA SER A 63 10.04 -0.52 -49.24
C SER A 63 8.56 -0.70 -48.93
N VAL A 64 8.26 -1.63 -48.03
CA VAL A 64 6.97 -1.70 -47.33
C VAL A 64 6.83 -0.39 -46.55
N GLU A 65 6.19 0.59 -47.18
CA GLU A 65 5.78 1.83 -46.56
C GLU A 65 4.86 1.50 -45.38
N ALA A 66 5.07 2.25 -44.30
CA ALA A 66 4.32 2.19 -43.07
C ALA A 66 2.81 2.20 -43.36
N GLU A 67 2.14 1.09 -43.05
CA GLU A 67 0.68 1.06 -43.00
C GLU A 67 0.19 2.16 -42.06
N ASP A 68 -0.52 3.10 -42.69
CA ASP A 68 -1.42 4.11 -42.17
C ASP A 68 -1.75 3.98 -40.67
N ARG A 69 -0.87 4.53 -39.83
CA ARG A 69 -1.16 4.87 -38.43
C ARG A 69 -2.04 6.12 -38.40
N SER A 70 -3.24 6.04 -38.98
CA SER A 70 -4.25 7.07 -38.78
C SER A 70 -4.60 7.07 -37.28
N PRO A 71 -4.31 8.14 -36.52
CA PRO A 71 -4.56 8.11 -35.10
C PRO A 71 -6.07 8.14 -34.89
N VAL A 72 -6.55 7.35 -33.92
CA VAL A 72 -7.91 7.47 -33.37
C VAL A 72 -7.98 8.79 -32.57
N MET A 73 -7.93 9.91 -33.30
CA MET A 73 -8.04 11.29 -32.81
C MET A 73 -9.49 11.79 -32.80
N SER A 74 -10.45 11.00 -33.29
CA SER A 74 -11.83 11.46 -33.49
C SER A 74 -12.62 11.62 -32.19
N SER A 75 -12.18 11.01 -31.08
CA SER A 75 -12.77 11.25 -29.75
C SER A 75 -11.99 12.25 -28.89
N LEU A 76 -10.79 12.67 -29.32
CA LEU A 76 -9.92 13.62 -28.62
C LEU A 76 -10.05 15.05 -29.16
N SER A 77 -10.43 15.24 -30.43
CA SER A 77 -10.36 16.57 -31.07
C SER A 77 -11.26 17.65 -30.45
N ALA A 78 -12.36 17.29 -29.79
CA ALA A 78 -13.30 18.25 -29.22
C ALA A 78 -12.84 18.86 -27.87
N TRP A 79 -11.88 18.25 -27.17
CA TRP A 79 -11.38 18.72 -25.86
C TRP A 79 -10.04 19.49 -25.95
N MET A 80 -9.51 19.63 -27.16
CA MET A 80 -8.11 19.96 -27.48
C MET A 80 -7.92 21.38 -28.04
N ASP A 81 -8.95 22.23 -27.92
CA ASP A 81 -8.97 23.60 -28.47
C ASP A 81 -8.12 24.63 -27.67
N ARG A 82 -7.29 24.17 -26.73
CA ARG A 82 -6.34 25.03 -26.01
C ARG A 82 -5.01 25.08 -26.75
N PRO A 83 -4.40 26.26 -26.92
CA PRO A 83 -3.10 26.37 -27.54
C PRO A 83 -2.06 25.55 -26.75
N LYS A 84 -1.29 24.74 -27.47
CA LYS A 84 -0.19 23.97 -26.92
C LYS A 84 0.94 24.92 -26.49
N LEU A 85 1.30 24.87 -25.21
CA LEU A 85 2.46 25.58 -24.64
C LEU A 85 3.68 24.65 -24.65
N PHE A 86 4.82 25.10 -25.16
CA PHE A 86 6.06 24.34 -25.10
C PHE A 86 6.83 24.69 -23.83
N LEU A 87 6.33 24.16 -22.72
CA LEU A 87 6.91 24.30 -21.40
C LEU A 87 8.25 23.53 -21.29
N PRO A 88 9.18 23.95 -20.43
CA PRO A 88 9.11 25.15 -19.58
C PRO A 88 9.57 26.44 -20.27
N ASP A 89 10.06 26.38 -21.52
CA ASP A 89 10.71 27.53 -22.20
C ASP A 89 9.76 28.69 -22.48
N ASP A 90 8.49 28.39 -22.79
CA ASP A 90 7.47 29.40 -23.11
C ASP A 90 6.64 29.85 -21.89
N TYR A 91 6.89 29.30 -20.70
CA TYR A 91 6.10 29.64 -19.51
C TYR A 91 6.60 30.94 -18.87
N PRO A 92 5.74 31.95 -18.64
CA PRO A 92 6.16 33.25 -18.11
C PRO A 92 6.89 33.19 -16.76
N ASP A 93 6.59 32.19 -15.94
CA ASP A 93 7.22 31.96 -14.64
C ASP A 93 7.85 30.57 -14.58
N ARG A 94 8.99 30.42 -15.28
CA ARG A 94 9.71 29.15 -15.45
C ARG A 94 9.93 28.43 -14.10
N THR A 95 10.25 29.17 -13.04
CA THR A 95 10.47 28.61 -11.70
C THR A 95 9.21 27.96 -11.12
N ARG A 96 8.03 28.60 -11.27
CA ARG A 96 6.77 28.03 -10.78
C ARG A 96 6.42 26.72 -11.48
N ILE A 97 6.57 26.67 -12.81
CA ILE A 97 6.24 25.43 -13.55
C ILE A 97 7.24 24.31 -13.24
N LEU A 98 8.54 24.61 -13.11
CA LEU A 98 9.57 23.63 -12.78
C LEU A 98 9.35 22.98 -11.41
N ARG A 99 8.78 23.71 -10.46
CA ARG A 99 8.48 23.24 -9.10
C ARG A 99 7.05 22.72 -8.92
N GLY A 100 6.23 22.76 -9.97
CA GLY A 100 4.83 22.35 -9.93
C GLY A 100 3.91 23.30 -9.16
N ASP A 101 4.30 24.55 -8.93
CA ASP A 101 3.50 25.57 -8.24
C ASP A 101 2.56 26.32 -9.23
N VAL A 102 1.78 25.52 -9.95
CA VAL A 102 0.83 25.97 -10.96
C VAL A 102 -0.54 25.34 -10.73
N ASP A 103 -1.59 26.01 -11.21
CA ASP A 103 -2.88 25.35 -11.39
C ASP A 103 -2.78 24.41 -12.59
N PRO A 104 -3.01 23.09 -12.43
CA PRO A 104 -2.90 22.16 -13.54
C PRO A 104 -3.86 22.48 -14.70
N TYR A 105 -5.01 23.10 -14.43
CA TYR A 105 -5.96 23.44 -15.48
C TYR A 105 -5.41 24.50 -16.44
N ASP A 106 -4.50 25.37 -15.98
CA ASP A 106 -3.93 26.44 -16.80
C ASP A 106 -2.81 25.96 -17.72
N VAL A 107 -2.26 24.77 -17.44
CA VAL A 107 -0.96 24.34 -17.98
C VAL A 107 -0.99 22.94 -18.59
N PHE A 108 -1.81 22.05 -18.06
CA PHE A 108 -1.88 20.65 -18.42
C PHE A 108 -3.27 20.26 -18.90
N TRP A 109 -3.37 19.06 -19.48
CA TRP A 109 -4.61 18.50 -19.99
C TRP A 109 -5.14 17.46 -19.01
N GLU A 110 -6.45 17.44 -18.81
CA GLU A 110 -7.08 16.44 -17.96
C GLU A 110 -6.94 15.06 -18.60
N VAL A 111 -6.56 14.07 -17.80
CA VAL A 111 -6.47 12.66 -18.24
C VAL A 111 -7.89 12.12 -18.41
N PRO A 112 -8.20 11.38 -19.50
CA PRO A 112 -9.53 10.78 -19.64
C PRO A 112 -9.81 9.85 -18.46
N GLU A 113 -11.02 9.90 -17.91
CA GLU A 113 -11.40 9.05 -16.77
C GLU A 113 -11.25 7.55 -17.09
N SER A 114 -11.44 7.16 -18.36
CA SER A 114 -11.26 5.77 -18.81
C SER A 114 -9.79 5.32 -18.88
N TRP A 115 -8.84 6.23 -18.72
CA TRP A 115 -7.40 5.95 -18.79
C TRP A 115 -6.76 5.87 -17.39
N ALA A 116 -7.49 6.27 -16.33
CA ALA A 116 -6.98 6.40 -14.98
C ALA A 116 -7.93 5.75 -13.94
N VAL A 117 -7.43 5.50 -12.73
CA VAL A 117 -8.24 4.94 -11.64
C VAL A 117 -9.21 5.94 -11.00
N ARG A 118 -9.08 7.23 -11.31
CA ARG A 118 -10.01 8.29 -10.89
C ARG A 118 -9.91 9.50 -11.82
N SER A 119 -10.96 10.30 -11.86
CA SER A 119 -11.01 11.60 -12.56
C SER A 119 -10.19 12.69 -11.85
N GLY A 120 -9.99 13.82 -12.54
CA GLY A 120 -9.27 14.99 -12.00
C GLY A 120 -7.75 14.83 -11.96
N MET A 121 -7.18 13.94 -12.77
CA MET A 121 -5.73 13.89 -13.02
C MET A 121 -5.38 14.76 -14.23
N TYR A 122 -4.16 15.28 -14.26
CA TYR A 122 -3.67 16.09 -15.38
C TYR A 122 -2.30 15.60 -15.83
N ALA A 123 -1.96 15.80 -17.10
CA ALA A 123 -0.62 15.54 -17.64
C ALA A 123 -0.32 16.46 -18.82
N GLU A 124 0.97 16.53 -19.19
CA GLU A 124 1.43 17.31 -20.32
C GLU A 124 0.87 16.74 -21.63
N TYR A 125 0.62 17.63 -22.60
CA TYR A 125 -0.06 17.30 -23.85
C TYR A 125 0.63 16.16 -24.62
N ASP A 126 1.92 16.30 -24.91
CA ASP A 126 2.66 15.30 -25.70
C ASP A 126 2.78 13.98 -24.94
N THR A 127 2.90 14.06 -23.62
CA THR A 127 2.89 12.90 -22.72
C THR A 127 1.56 12.15 -22.82
N LEU A 128 0.41 12.85 -22.78
CA LEU A 128 -0.90 12.21 -22.91
C LEU A 128 -1.15 11.66 -24.31
N GLU A 129 -0.74 12.38 -25.34
CA GLU A 129 -0.88 11.91 -26.73
C GLU A 129 -0.04 10.64 -26.95
N ALA A 130 1.21 10.62 -26.46
CA ALA A 130 2.08 9.46 -26.50
C ALA A 130 1.53 8.29 -25.67
N TYR A 131 1.02 8.56 -24.46
CA TYR A 131 0.41 7.55 -23.62
C TYR A 131 -0.83 6.94 -24.28
N GLY A 132 -1.66 7.74 -24.96
CA GLY A 132 -2.81 7.26 -25.72
C GLY A 132 -2.40 6.23 -26.78
N ARG A 133 -1.38 6.55 -27.58
CA ARG A 133 -0.82 5.62 -28.58
C ARG A 133 -0.23 4.36 -27.94
N MET A 134 0.51 4.50 -26.84
CA MET A 134 1.11 3.39 -26.10
C MET A 134 0.03 2.46 -25.53
N ARG A 135 -1.00 3.03 -24.90
CA ARG A 135 -2.14 2.30 -24.33
C ARG A 135 -2.93 1.55 -25.39
N GLU A 136 -3.17 2.13 -26.55
CA GLU A 136 -3.84 1.45 -27.66
C GLU A 136 -3.02 0.29 -28.23
N ALA A 137 -1.70 0.44 -28.30
CA ALA A 137 -0.82 -0.65 -28.72
C ALA A 137 -0.79 -1.78 -27.69
N ALA A 138 -0.62 -1.44 -26.40
CA ALA A 138 -0.71 -2.41 -25.31
C ALA A 138 -2.03 -3.17 -25.35
N ALA A 139 -3.15 -2.47 -25.55
CA ALA A 139 -4.47 -3.08 -25.64
C ALA A 139 -4.60 -4.04 -26.84
N ARG A 140 -3.97 -3.76 -27.99
CA ARG A 140 -3.93 -4.68 -29.13
C ARG A 140 -3.15 -5.95 -28.82
N ASP A 141 -2.17 -5.87 -27.93
CA ASP A 141 -1.38 -7.00 -27.45
C ASP A 141 -1.97 -7.67 -26.19
N GLY A 142 -3.18 -7.25 -25.78
CA GLY A 142 -3.88 -7.80 -24.61
C GLY A 142 -3.41 -7.27 -23.26
N VAL A 143 -2.58 -6.23 -23.24
CA VAL A 143 -2.06 -5.56 -22.04
C VAL A 143 -2.88 -4.31 -21.72
N HIS A 144 -3.45 -4.24 -20.51
CA HIS A 144 -4.24 -3.09 -20.09
C HIS A 144 -3.42 -2.12 -19.22
N LEU A 145 -3.09 -0.94 -19.77
CA LEU A 145 -2.42 0.13 -19.04
C LEU A 145 -3.43 1.07 -18.38
N VAL A 146 -3.21 1.38 -17.09
CA VAL A 146 -4.02 2.33 -16.32
C VAL A 146 -3.14 3.29 -15.52
N ILE A 147 -3.48 4.57 -15.53
CA ILE A 147 -2.77 5.61 -14.78
C ILE A 147 -3.28 5.63 -13.32
N LEU A 148 -2.35 5.45 -12.37
CA LEU A 148 -2.58 5.64 -10.94
C LEU A 148 -2.25 7.06 -10.47
N SER A 149 -1.27 7.69 -11.12
CA SER A 149 -0.78 9.03 -10.81
C SER A 149 -0.18 9.68 -12.04
N ALA A 150 -0.32 11.00 -12.14
CA ALA A 150 0.22 11.83 -13.23
C ALA A 150 0.78 13.13 -12.63
N PHE A 151 0.33 14.32 -13.06
CA PHE A 151 0.77 15.57 -12.47
C PHE A 151 0.49 15.65 -10.96
N ARG A 152 1.51 16.09 -10.22
CA ARG A 152 1.39 16.48 -8.81
C ARG A 152 1.81 17.93 -8.64
N SER A 153 0.95 18.76 -8.07
CA SER A 153 1.31 20.14 -7.74
C SER A 153 2.32 20.19 -6.59
N PHE A 154 3.03 21.31 -6.43
CA PHE A 154 3.91 21.57 -5.30
C PHE A 154 3.17 21.32 -3.98
N ARG A 155 1.94 21.85 -3.86
CA ARG A 155 1.09 21.66 -2.67
C ARG A 155 0.78 20.19 -2.39
N HIS A 156 0.49 19.40 -3.41
CA HIS A 156 0.23 17.97 -3.25
C HIS A 156 1.50 17.22 -2.81
N GLN A 157 2.63 17.45 -3.48
CA GLN A 157 3.89 16.82 -3.09
C GLN A 157 4.33 17.26 -1.69
N ARG A 158 4.10 18.53 -1.32
CA ARG A 158 4.34 19.04 0.02
C ARG A 158 3.48 18.34 1.06
N PHE A 159 2.20 18.08 0.79
CA PHE A 159 1.38 17.31 1.73
C PHE A 159 1.93 15.89 1.95
N ILE A 160 2.33 15.19 0.89
CA ILE A 160 2.95 13.86 0.99
C ILE A 160 4.25 13.92 1.79
N TRP A 161 5.12 14.87 1.44
CA TRP A 161 6.39 15.09 2.14
C TRP A 161 6.17 15.45 3.59
N GLU A 162 5.32 16.43 3.90
CA GLU A 162 5.11 16.94 5.26
C GLU A 162 4.45 15.89 6.14
N ASN A 163 3.58 15.02 5.63
CA ASN A 163 3.10 13.88 6.41
C ASN A 163 4.26 12.94 6.79
N LYS A 164 5.15 12.62 5.84
CA LYS A 164 6.33 11.80 6.11
C LYS A 164 7.33 12.53 7.00
N TRP A 165 7.51 13.84 6.83
CA TRP A 165 8.41 14.68 7.60
C TRP A 165 7.94 14.79 9.04
N GLN A 166 6.67 15.15 9.27
CA GLN A 166 6.12 15.26 10.63
C GLN A 166 6.19 13.90 11.31
N ASP A 167 5.83 12.83 10.61
CA ASP A 167 6.02 11.46 11.06
C ASP A 167 7.48 11.22 11.49
N ARG A 168 8.47 11.38 10.60
CA ARG A 168 9.89 11.17 10.95
C ARG A 168 10.41 12.14 12.02
N TYR A 169 10.03 13.40 11.99
CA TYR A 169 10.47 14.45 12.91
C TYR A 169 9.93 14.21 14.33
N GLU A 170 8.68 13.76 14.46
CA GLU A 170 8.08 13.38 15.75
C GLU A 170 8.67 12.07 16.30
N ARG A 171 9.07 11.16 15.41
CA ARG A 171 9.46 9.78 15.76
C ARG A 171 10.96 9.58 15.91
N LEU A 172 11.76 10.42 15.25
CA LEU A 172 13.22 10.38 15.21
C LEU A 172 13.79 11.60 15.96
N ALA A 173 13.37 11.77 17.21
CA ALA A 173 13.85 12.86 18.05
C ALA A 173 15.40 12.84 18.14
N GLY A 174 16.02 13.97 17.80
CA GLY A 174 17.49 14.12 17.81
C GLY A 174 18.20 13.72 16.50
N VAL A 175 17.48 13.18 15.52
CA VAL A 175 18.02 12.97 14.17
C VAL A 175 18.08 14.29 13.42
N SER A 176 19.16 14.51 12.68
CA SER A 176 19.34 15.75 11.95
C SER A 176 18.24 15.93 10.89
N PRO A 177 17.79 17.16 10.60
CA PRO A 177 16.90 17.44 9.47
C PRO A 177 17.39 16.81 8.16
N ARG A 178 18.72 16.82 7.95
CA ARG A 178 19.40 16.15 6.83
C ARG A 178 19.06 14.67 6.73
N ASP A 179 19.23 13.92 7.80
CA ASP A 179 19.03 12.47 7.78
C ASP A 179 17.55 12.09 7.71
N ILE A 180 16.66 12.91 8.28
CA ILE A 180 15.21 12.78 8.09
C ILE A 180 14.85 12.97 6.61
N ALA A 181 15.36 14.03 5.98
CA ALA A 181 15.13 14.27 4.55
C ALA A 181 15.65 13.10 3.70
N LEU A 182 16.89 12.64 3.92
CA LEU A 182 17.46 11.49 3.19
C LEU A 182 16.64 10.21 3.37
N ASN A 183 16.09 9.96 4.56
CA ASN A 183 15.20 8.81 4.80
C ASN A 183 13.95 8.85 3.91
N ILE A 184 13.31 10.02 3.82
CA ILE A 184 12.12 10.23 2.99
C ILE A 184 12.48 10.15 1.50
N MET A 185 13.60 10.75 1.11
CA MET A 185 14.09 10.80 -0.28
C MET A 185 14.44 9.44 -0.88
N ARG A 186 14.48 8.36 -0.09
CA ARG A 186 14.59 6.99 -0.64
C ARG A 186 13.39 6.62 -1.53
N TYR A 187 12.20 7.11 -1.19
CA TYR A 187 10.94 6.74 -1.84
C TYR A 187 10.06 7.93 -2.25
N SER A 188 10.40 9.15 -1.84
CA SER A 188 9.58 10.32 -2.13
C SER A 188 10.42 11.57 -2.36
N ALA A 189 10.22 12.20 -3.52
CA ALA A 189 10.87 13.45 -3.87
C ALA A 189 10.53 14.60 -2.90
N MET A 190 11.51 15.48 -2.67
CA MET A 190 11.28 16.77 -2.03
C MET A 190 10.26 17.60 -2.84
N PRO A 191 9.38 18.37 -2.20
CA PRO A 191 8.49 19.29 -2.90
C PRO A 191 9.29 20.25 -3.79
N GLY A 192 8.94 20.29 -5.07
CA GLY A 192 9.66 21.06 -6.08
C GLY A 192 10.77 20.29 -6.80
N THR A 193 11.06 19.02 -6.47
CA THR A 193 12.04 18.17 -7.18
C THR A 193 11.43 16.96 -7.89
N SER A 194 10.14 16.68 -7.66
CA SER A 194 9.44 15.56 -8.28
C SER A 194 9.26 15.77 -9.77
N ARG A 195 9.54 14.75 -10.58
CA ARG A 195 9.30 14.79 -12.04
C ARG A 195 7.80 14.83 -12.38
N HIS A 196 6.93 14.37 -11.48
CA HIS A 196 5.48 14.55 -11.62
C HIS A 196 5.05 16.03 -11.64
N HIS A 197 5.88 16.96 -11.17
CA HIS A 197 5.61 18.39 -11.33
C HIS A 197 5.55 18.82 -12.80
N TRP A 198 6.18 18.08 -13.70
CA TRP A 198 6.27 18.44 -15.11
C TRP A 198 5.12 17.88 -15.95
N GLY A 199 4.27 17.04 -15.34
CA GLY A 199 3.18 16.35 -16.03
C GLY A 199 3.67 15.32 -17.06
N THR A 200 4.97 14.98 -17.07
CA THR A 200 5.60 14.07 -18.02
C THR A 200 5.74 12.63 -17.51
N ASP A 201 5.45 12.42 -16.22
CA ASP A 201 5.71 11.16 -15.52
C ASP A 201 4.38 10.55 -15.06
N LEU A 202 4.22 9.25 -15.32
CA LEU A 202 3.01 8.49 -15.06
C LEU A 202 3.34 7.27 -14.19
N ASP A 203 2.55 7.05 -13.14
CA ASP A 203 2.58 5.81 -12.37
C ASP A 203 1.53 4.85 -12.92
N LEU A 204 1.95 3.69 -13.42
CA LEU A 204 1.08 2.74 -14.14
C LEU A 204 0.79 1.49 -13.32
N ASN A 205 -0.48 1.06 -13.32
CA ASN A 205 -0.99 -0.23 -12.84
C ASN A 205 -0.87 -0.56 -11.33
N ALA A 206 0.28 -0.35 -10.67
CA ALA A 206 0.46 -0.63 -9.23
C ALA A 206 1.57 0.21 -8.58
N PHE A 207 1.44 0.57 -7.30
CA PHE A 207 2.51 1.26 -6.54
C PHE A 207 3.46 0.31 -5.79
N ASN A 208 3.52 -0.95 -6.21
CA ASN A 208 4.38 -1.93 -5.55
C ASN A 208 5.04 -2.85 -6.59
N ASN A 209 6.31 -3.17 -6.37
CA ASN A 209 7.10 -3.93 -7.35
C ASN A 209 6.62 -5.38 -7.48
N ALA A 210 6.04 -5.92 -6.39
CA ALA A 210 5.57 -7.30 -6.32
C ALA A 210 4.41 -7.58 -7.29
N TYR A 211 3.55 -6.59 -7.56
CA TYR A 211 2.51 -6.70 -8.60
C TYR A 211 3.10 -7.12 -9.95
N PHE A 212 4.25 -6.56 -10.31
CA PHE A 212 4.89 -6.85 -11.59
C PHE A 212 5.59 -8.22 -11.64
N ASP A 213 5.56 -8.99 -10.55
CA ASP A 213 5.95 -10.40 -10.51
C ASP A 213 4.74 -11.35 -10.54
N THR A 214 3.50 -10.84 -10.47
CA THR A 214 2.28 -11.67 -10.56
C THR A 214 1.96 -12.05 -12.00
N PRO A 215 1.13 -13.08 -12.26
CA PRO A 215 0.69 -13.43 -13.61
C PRO A 215 0.00 -12.29 -14.37
N GLU A 216 -0.62 -11.34 -13.66
CA GLU A 216 -1.33 -10.20 -14.23
C GLU A 216 -0.39 -9.01 -14.47
N GLY A 217 0.49 -8.70 -13.51
CA GLY A 217 1.38 -7.55 -13.62
C GLY A 217 2.66 -7.84 -14.40
N LYS A 218 3.13 -9.10 -14.44
CA LYS A 218 4.31 -9.47 -15.21
C LYS A 218 4.17 -9.19 -16.71
N PRO A 219 3.07 -9.56 -17.39
CA PRO A 219 2.86 -9.19 -18.80
C PRO A 219 2.83 -7.68 -19.01
N VAL A 220 2.27 -6.91 -18.07
CA VAL A 220 2.26 -5.44 -18.13
C VAL A 220 3.68 -4.89 -18.09
N TYR A 221 4.50 -5.33 -17.12
CA TYR A 221 5.88 -4.86 -16.98
C TYR A 221 6.74 -5.30 -18.16
N ASP A 222 6.65 -6.57 -18.57
CA ASP A 222 7.41 -7.11 -19.70
C ASP A 222 7.07 -6.34 -20.98
N TRP A 223 5.78 -6.03 -21.21
CA TRP A 223 5.34 -5.23 -22.35
C TRP A 223 5.88 -3.80 -22.28
N LEU A 224 5.80 -3.13 -21.11
CA LEU A 224 6.34 -1.80 -20.95
C LEU A 224 7.86 -1.77 -21.17
N LYS A 225 8.61 -2.73 -20.61
CA LYS A 225 10.07 -2.86 -20.83
C LYS A 225 10.42 -3.06 -22.30
N ALA A 226 9.60 -3.79 -23.05
CA ALA A 226 9.82 -4.06 -24.46
C ALA A 226 9.42 -2.89 -25.38
N HIS A 227 8.32 -2.20 -25.07
CA HIS A 227 7.63 -1.33 -26.03
C HIS A 227 7.50 0.13 -25.60
N ALA A 228 7.58 0.46 -24.31
CA ALA A 228 7.34 1.84 -23.85
C ALA A 228 8.31 2.85 -24.49
N GLY A 229 9.55 2.43 -24.74
CA GLY A 229 10.57 3.23 -25.43
C GLY A 229 10.18 3.64 -26.85
N GLU A 230 9.41 2.81 -27.58
CA GLU A 230 8.90 3.14 -28.92
C GLU A 230 7.94 4.34 -28.91
N TYR A 231 7.34 4.62 -27.74
CA TYR A 231 6.44 5.74 -27.50
C TYR A 231 7.12 6.87 -26.73
N GLY A 232 8.43 6.80 -26.49
CA GLY A 232 9.21 7.81 -25.79
C GLY A 232 9.15 7.73 -24.27
N PHE A 233 8.59 6.65 -23.70
CA PHE A 233 8.56 6.42 -22.25
C PHE A 233 9.76 5.61 -21.78
N CYS A 234 10.29 5.96 -20.62
CA CYS A 234 11.42 5.28 -20.00
C CYS A 234 11.19 5.07 -18.49
N GLU A 235 11.63 3.92 -17.99
CA GLU A 235 11.62 3.57 -16.57
C GLU A 235 12.79 4.27 -15.86
N VAL A 236 12.59 5.52 -15.45
CA VAL A 236 13.66 6.36 -14.90
C VAL A 236 14.20 5.85 -13.56
N TYR A 237 13.40 5.14 -12.77
CA TYR A 237 13.80 4.48 -11.52
C TYR A 237 13.91 2.97 -11.70
N SER A 238 14.68 2.56 -12.70
CA SER A 238 14.98 1.16 -13.03
C SER A 238 15.69 0.40 -11.90
N PRO A 239 15.69 -0.95 -11.94
CA PRO A 239 16.47 -1.76 -11.00
C PRO A 239 17.95 -1.36 -10.99
N ARG A 240 18.58 -1.29 -9.81
CA ARG A 240 20.00 -0.86 -9.67
C ARG A 240 20.98 -1.64 -10.56
N ALA A 241 20.64 -2.89 -10.88
CA ALA A 241 21.43 -3.75 -11.77
C ALA A 241 21.48 -3.27 -13.24
N SER A 242 20.64 -2.31 -13.66
CA SER A 242 20.65 -1.74 -15.02
C SER A 242 21.72 -0.67 -15.24
N GLY A 243 22.55 -0.36 -14.22
CA GLY A 243 23.61 0.65 -14.31
C GLY A 243 23.31 1.93 -13.52
N ARG A 244 22.08 2.09 -12.99
CA ARG A 244 21.69 3.18 -12.11
C ARG A 244 22.12 2.90 -10.65
N GLN A 245 23.17 3.58 -10.18
CA GLN A 245 23.72 3.35 -8.83
C GLN A 245 23.15 4.27 -7.75
N ILE A 246 22.63 5.44 -8.14
CA ILE A 246 22.14 6.51 -7.25
C ILE A 246 20.66 6.84 -7.55
N GLY A 247 20.03 7.66 -6.70
CA GLY A 247 18.63 8.06 -6.82
C GLY A 247 17.66 7.22 -6.00
N TYR A 248 16.37 7.45 -6.26
CA TYR A 248 15.25 6.80 -5.59
C TYR A 248 15.30 5.27 -5.73
N GLU A 249 14.66 4.54 -4.83
CA GLU A 249 14.57 3.08 -4.94
C GLU A 249 13.82 2.65 -6.22
N PRO A 250 13.98 1.41 -6.70
CA PRO A 250 13.36 0.99 -7.95
C PRO A 250 11.83 1.07 -7.93
N GLU A 251 11.24 1.61 -8.99
CA GLU A 251 9.79 1.81 -9.15
C GLU A 251 9.34 1.33 -10.53
N ARG A 252 8.93 0.06 -10.64
CA ARG A 252 8.51 -0.57 -11.92
C ARG A 252 7.29 0.08 -12.58
N TRP A 253 6.58 0.92 -11.82
CA TRP A 253 5.41 1.65 -12.26
C TRP A 253 5.70 3.07 -12.76
N HIS A 254 6.88 3.63 -12.49
CA HIS A 254 7.18 5.04 -12.76
C HIS A 254 7.80 5.19 -14.16
N TRP A 255 7.04 5.75 -15.10
CA TRP A 255 7.45 5.92 -16.50
C TRP A 255 7.41 7.39 -16.91
N SER A 256 8.54 7.91 -17.41
CA SER A 256 8.70 9.30 -17.83
C SER A 256 8.73 9.42 -19.35
N TYR A 257 7.96 10.34 -19.91
CA TYR A 257 8.01 10.68 -21.33
C TYR A 257 9.23 11.57 -21.62
N ILE A 258 10.33 10.94 -22.01
CA ILE A 258 11.67 11.54 -22.12
C ILE A 258 11.76 12.71 -23.10
N PRO A 259 11.09 12.73 -24.27
CA PRO A 259 11.16 13.86 -25.19
C PRO A 259 10.78 15.20 -24.53
N THR A 260 9.74 15.21 -23.69
CA THR A 260 9.36 16.43 -22.95
C THR A 260 10.11 16.54 -21.63
N ALA A 261 10.22 15.44 -20.87
CA ALA A 261 10.83 15.46 -19.54
C ALA A 261 12.31 15.88 -19.55
N SER A 262 13.04 15.59 -20.63
CA SER A 262 14.43 16.04 -20.81
C SER A 262 14.57 17.56 -20.89
N ARG A 263 13.62 18.25 -21.53
CA ARG A 263 13.57 19.72 -21.55
C ARG A 263 13.35 20.30 -20.16
N TYR A 264 12.43 19.70 -19.41
CA TYR A 264 12.19 20.08 -18.02
C TYR A 264 13.41 19.83 -17.15
N LEU A 265 14.05 18.67 -17.26
CA LEU A 265 15.25 18.33 -16.50
C LEU A 265 16.41 19.30 -16.81
N ALA A 266 16.68 19.57 -18.10
CA ALA A 266 17.70 20.54 -18.50
C ALA A 266 17.38 21.95 -18.00
N ALA A 267 16.12 22.36 -18.09
CA ALA A 267 15.68 23.65 -17.57
C ALA A 267 15.76 23.75 -16.05
N TYR A 268 15.46 22.67 -15.35
CA TYR A 268 15.53 22.56 -13.89
C TYR A 268 16.97 22.74 -13.41
N VAL A 269 17.91 22.05 -14.05
CA VAL A 269 19.35 22.14 -13.78
C VAL A 269 19.89 23.56 -13.98
N GLU A 270 19.35 24.31 -14.93
CA GLU A 270 19.76 25.69 -15.23
C GLU A 270 19.16 26.74 -14.29
N ALA A 271 18.03 26.43 -13.67
CA ALA A 271 17.28 27.33 -12.81
C ALA A 271 17.71 27.15 -11.35
N ALA A 272 18.82 27.79 -10.95
CA ALA A 272 19.29 27.74 -9.56
C ALA A 272 18.23 28.22 -8.55
N GLU A 273 17.37 29.15 -8.98
CA GLU A 273 16.21 29.65 -8.23
C GLU A 273 15.09 28.61 -8.05
N ALA A 274 15.10 27.51 -8.80
CA ALA A 274 14.14 26.41 -8.67
C ALA A 274 14.47 25.44 -7.53
N ALA A 275 15.56 25.68 -6.78
CA ALA A 275 15.95 24.88 -5.64
C ALA A 275 14.78 24.65 -4.66
N PRO A 276 14.62 23.43 -4.12
CA PRO A 276 13.50 23.08 -3.26
C PRO A 276 13.51 23.90 -1.95
N HIS A 277 12.37 24.52 -1.63
CA HIS A 277 12.13 25.27 -0.38
C HIS A 277 10.63 25.41 -0.07
N GLY A 278 10.25 25.91 1.10
CA GLY A 278 8.85 26.19 1.47
C GLY A 278 8.05 24.96 1.88
N PHE A 279 8.72 23.97 2.47
CA PHE A 279 8.15 22.75 3.06
C PHE A 279 8.88 22.41 4.36
N ALA A 280 8.24 21.63 5.23
CA ALA A 280 8.87 21.22 6.50
C ALA A 280 10.18 20.44 6.24
N GLY A 281 11.29 20.89 6.83
CA GLY A 281 12.59 20.26 6.63
C GLY A 281 13.42 20.82 5.49
N ASP A 282 13.00 21.92 4.87
CA ASP A 282 13.77 22.56 3.81
C ASP A 282 15.11 23.14 4.30
N GLU A 283 15.30 23.29 5.60
CA GLU A 283 16.60 23.61 6.20
C GLU A 283 17.69 22.56 5.90
N ALA A 284 17.31 21.33 5.56
CA ALA A 284 18.22 20.23 5.22
C ALA A 284 18.77 20.31 3.78
N VAL A 285 18.11 21.07 2.91
CA VAL A 285 18.42 21.13 1.47
C VAL A 285 19.88 21.48 1.17
N PRO A 286 20.53 22.44 1.88
CA PRO A 286 21.95 22.75 1.64
C PRO A 286 22.93 21.64 2.03
N GLU A 287 22.51 20.64 2.80
CA GLU A 287 23.37 19.57 3.31
C GLU A 287 23.22 18.26 2.52
N ILE A 288 22.37 18.25 1.48
CA ILE A 288 22.04 17.07 0.68
C ILE A 288 22.37 17.37 -0.77
N ASP A 289 23.02 16.41 -1.44
CA ASP A 289 23.30 16.48 -2.87
C ASP A 289 22.06 16.10 -3.71
N TRP A 290 20.94 16.75 -3.42
CA TRP A 290 19.60 16.40 -3.92
C TRP A 290 19.51 16.47 -5.46
N LEU A 291 20.27 17.34 -6.10
CA LEU A 291 20.27 17.48 -7.56
C LEU A 291 21.02 16.31 -8.21
N SER A 292 22.27 16.08 -7.82
CA SER A 292 23.12 15.04 -8.43
C SER A 292 22.72 13.64 -8.01
N GLU A 293 22.41 13.42 -6.73
CA GLU A 293 22.10 12.09 -6.22
C GLU A 293 20.67 11.64 -6.52
N PHE A 294 19.68 12.55 -6.58
CA PHE A 294 18.27 12.17 -6.70
C PHE A 294 17.61 12.63 -7.99
N VAL A 295 17.67 13.92 -8.32
CA VAL A 295 17.02 14.44 -9.55
C VAL A 295 17.71 13.92 -10.81
N LEU A 296 19.05 13.86 -10.80
CA LEU A 296 19.88 13.27 -11.86
C LEU A 296 20.11 11.77 -11.68
N GLY A 297 19.68 11.18 -10.55
CA GLY A 297 19.79 9.75 -10.24
C GLY A 297 18.76 8.87 -10.97
N ILE A 298 18.61 9.08 -12.28
CA ILE A 298 17.75 8.30 -13.17
C ILE A 298 18.56 7.32 -14.01
N ASP A 299 17.90 6.37 -14.67
CA ASP A 299 18.58 5.47 -15.59
C ASP A 299 19.29 6.26 -16.70
N PRO A 300 20.61 6.03 -16.94
CA PRO A 300 21.36 6.74 -17.98
C PRO A 300 20.77 6.57 -19.38
N GLU A 301 20.09 5.46 -19.67
CA GLU A 301 19.40 5.24 -20.95
C GLU A 301 18.20 6.18 -21.13
N CYS A 302 17.68 6.75 -20.05
CA CYS A 302 16.60 7.74 -20.08
C CYS A 302 17.10 9.19 -20.28
N LEU A 303 18.40 9.42 -20.47
CA LEU A 303 18.94 10.73 -20.82
C LEU A 303 18.75 10.99 -22.32
N TRP A 304 18.35 12.22 -22.67
CA TRP A 304 18.16 12.60 -24.07
C TRP A 304 19.50 12.69 -24.81
N ASP A 305 19.60 11.95 -25.91
CA ASP A 305 20.72 12.01 -26.83
C ASP A 305 20.45 13.08 -27.90
N PRO A 306 21.35 14.07 -28.11
CA PRO A 306 21.24 15.03 -29.21
C PRO A 306 21.02 14.41 -30.60
N GLU A 307 21.39 13.15 -30.81
CA GLU A 307 21.21 12.41 -32.06
C GLU A 307 19.79 11.81 -32.23
N GLN A 308 18.98 11.76 -31.15
CA GLN A 308 17.60 11.26 -31.20
C GLN A 308 16.66 12.25 -31.91
N GLU A 309 15.74 11.71 -32.73
CA GLU A 309 14.67 12.50 -33.34
C GLU A 309 13.67 12.99 -32.29
N GLY A 310 13.37 14.30 -32.30
CA GLY A 310 12.35 14.88 -31.44
C GLY A 310 12.72 16.28 -30.96
N LYS A 311 12.01 16.74 -29.93
CA LYS A 311 12.18 18.09 -29.36
C LYS A 311 12.84 18.09 -27.99
N GLY A 312 13.43 16.97 -27.58
CA GLY A 312 14.09 16.86 -26.28
C GLY A 312 15.37 17.68 -26.20
N ARG A 313 15.96 17.71 -25.01
CA ARG A 313 17.13 18.53 -24.70
C ARG A 313 18.12 17.74 -23.88
N ALA A 314 19.34 17.59 -24.40
CA ALA A 314 20.42 16.94 -23.69
C ALA A 314 20.89 17.77 -22.49
N LEU A 315 21.37 17.08 -21.45
CA LEU A 315 22.02 17.71 -20.32
C LEU A 315 23.43 18.21 -20.71
N PRO A 316 23.94 19.27 -20.05
CA PRO A 316 25.33 19.68 -20.23
C PRO A 316 26.30 18.53 -19.91
N ALA A 317 27.25 18.25 -20.80
CA ALA A 317 28.23 17.16 -20.67
C ALA A 317 28.97 17.08 -19.32
N PRO A 318 29.34 18.20 -18.64
CA PRO A 318 29.97 18.12 -17.32
C PRO A 318 29.09 17.48 -16.23
N LEU A 319 27.77 17.58 -16.34
CA LEU A 319 26.82 16.98 -15.39
C LEU A 319 26.54 15.50 -15.69
N ILE A 320 26.68 15.13 -16.97
CA ILE A 320 26.66 13.73 -17.42
C ILE A 320 27.93 13.03 -16.90
N LEU A 321 29.10 13.65 -17.03
CA LEU A 321 30.36 13.09 -16.53
C LEU A 321 30.39 12.99 -15.01
N SER A 322 29.86 13.96 -14.25
CA SER A 322 29.79 13.85 -12.77
C SER A 322 28.85 12.75 -12.27
N SER A 323 27.86 12.33 -13.07
CA SER A 323 26.97 11.20 -12.74
C SER A 323 27.51 9.85 -13.24
N MET A 324 28.47 9.86 -14.17
CA MET A 324 29.12 8.66 -14.74
C MET A 324 30.52 8.37 -14.17
N ASP A 325 31.26 9.37 -13.66
CA ASP A 325 32.64 9.28 -13.16
C ASP A 325 32.75 9.14 -11.62
N ALA A 326 31.69 8.72 -10.92
CA ALA A 326 31.87 8.23 -9.56
C ALA A 326 32.76 6.96 -9.64
N PRO A 327 33.99 6.96 -9.08
CA PRO A 327 34.98 5.94 -9.39
C PRO A 327 34.50 4.57 -8.90
N ALA A 328 34.49 3.62 -9.84
CA ALA A 328 34.45 2.20 -9.57
C ALA A 328 35.82 1.75 -9.02
N ASP A 329 36.11 2.01 -7.75
CA ASP A 329 37.28 1.44 -7.09
C ASP A 329 36.87 0.56 -5.89
N GLU A 330 37.29 -0.70 -6.02
CA GLU A 330 37.16 -1.85 -5.13
C GLU A 330 35.75 -2.36 -4.82
N ALA A 331 35.23 -3.10 -5.80
CA ALA A 331 34.44 -4.30 -5.56
C ALA A 331 35.17 -5.23 -4.58
N VAL A 332 34.94 -5.03 -3.28
CA VAL A 332 35.04 -6.10 -2.30
C VAL A 332 33.73 -6.86 -2.40
N ALA A 333 33.80 -8.05 -3.01
CA ALA A 333 32.83 -9.09 -2.80
C ALA A 333 32.78 -9.39 -1.28
N THR A 334 31.80 -8.79 -0.61
CA THR A 334 31.28 -9.27 0.66
C THR A 334 29.78 -9.24 0.53
N ASP A 335 29.19 -10.42 0.52
CA ASP A 335 28.08 -10.74 1.41
C ASP A 335 27.77 -9.54 2.34
N ARG A 336 26.87 -8.65 1.91
CA ARG A 336 26.47 -7.49 2.73
C ARG A 336 25.17 -7.88 3.40
N PRO A 337 25.16 -8.07 4.73
CA PRO A 337 24.06 -8.74 5.42
C PRO A 337 22.77 -7.93 5.33
N LEU A 338 21.62 -8.63 5.37
CA LEU A 338 20.45 -8.15 6.12
C LEU A 338 20.99 -7.43 7.37
N LEU A 339 20.61 -6.16 7.66
CA LEU A 339 21.04 -5.36 8.84
C LEU A 339 21.90 -6.19 9.80
N GLU A 340 23.22 -5.97 9.90
CA GLU A 340 24.05 -6.84 10.77
C GLU A 340 23.34 -7.03 12.11
N ALA A 341 23.06 -8.29 12.46
CA ALA A 341 22.30 -8.64 13.66
C ALA A 341 22.81 -7.86 14.87
N GLY A 342 21.94 -7.12 15.55
CA GLY A 342 22.32 -6.32 16.72
C GLY A 342 22.72 -4.88 16.45
N GLN A 343 22.51 -4.33 15.25
CA GLN A 343 22.63 -2.89 15.00
C GLN A 343 21.65 -2.03 15.83
N CYS A 344 20.58 -2.63 16.36
CA CYS A 344 19.66 -1.97 17.27
C CYS A 344 20.22 -1.81 18.71
N ILE A 345 21.32 -2.51 19.04
CA ILE A 345 21.90 -2.54 20.38
C ILE A 345 22.66 -1.22 20.61
N PRO A 346 22.35 -0.45 21.68
CA PRO A 346 23.02 0.82 21.95
C PRO A 346 24.51 0.66 22.21
N GLU A 347 25.26 1.74 21.96
CA GLU A 347 26.70 1.78 22.27
C GLU A 347 26.95 1.48 23.76
N GLY A 348 27.85 0.53 24.03
CA GLY A 348 28.14 0.04 25.38
C GLY A 348 27.34 -1.21 25.80
N TRP A 349 26.32 -1.60 25.04
CA TRP A 349 25.62 -2.87 25.19
C TRP A 349 26.13 -3.88 24.15
N THR A 350 26.12 -5.16 24.51
CA THR A 350 26.42 -6.27 23.59
C THR A 350 25.36 -7.35 23.73
N HIS A 351 25.26 -8.24 22.75
CA HIS A 351 24.36 -9.39 22.80
C HIS A 351 24.50 -10.19 24.13
N ASP A 352 25.74 -10.50 24.55
CA ASP A 352 26.00 -11.22 25.80
C ASP A 352 25.65 -10.42 27.07
N ILE A 353 25.67 -9.09 27.00
CA ILE A 353 25.23 -8.23 28.10
C ILE A 353 23.69 -8.25 28.17
N LEU A 354 23.01 -8.17 27.02
CA LEU A 354 21.55 -8.25 26.96
C LEU A 354 21.02 -9.62 27.41
N LEU A 355 21.69 -10.71 27.03
CA LEU A 355 21.36 -12.06 27.51
C LEU A 355 21.53 -12.18 29.03
N ARG A 356 22.64 -11.69 29.59
CA ARG A 356 22.83 -11.69 31.05
C ARG A 356 21.83 -10.79 31.77
N TRP A 357 21.48 -9.66 31.17
CA TRP A 357 20.44 -8.76 31.67
C TRP A 357 19.07 -9.46 31.68
N LYS A 358 18.71 -10.17 30.61
CA LYS A 358 17.53 -11.05 30.56
C LYS A 358 17.57 -12.13 31.64
N GLU A 359 18.66 -12.88 31.77
CA GLU A 359 18.82 -13.95 32.78
C GLU A 359 18.68 -13.43 34.21
N SER A 360 18.98 -12.15 34.43
CA SER A 360 18.79 -11.47 35.72
C SER A 360 17.38 -10.89 35.94
N GLY A 361 16.45 -11.05 35.00
CA GLY A 361 15.07 -10.57 35.10
C GLY A 361 14.89 -9.10 34.71
N TYR A 362 15.64 -8.64 33.71
CA TYR A 362 15.57 -7.28 33.17
C TYR A 362 15.61 -6.17 34.25
N PRO A 363 16.56 -6.19 35.19
CA PRO A 363 16.63 -5.19 36.27
C PRO A 363 16.80 -3.79 35.69
N LEU A 364 16.02 -2.83 36.20
CA LEU A 364 16.13 -1.41 35.84
C LEU A 364 17.12 -0.73 36.78
N THR A 365 17.90 0.25 36.28
CA THR A 365 18.77 1.06 37.13
C THR A 365 17.92 1.80 38.17
N GLU A 366 18.37 1.76 39.43
CA GLU A 366 17.69 2.43 40.53
C GLU A 366 17.61 3.95 40.28
N GLY A 367 16.39 4.47 40.19
CA GLY A 367 16.12 5.90 39.97
C GLY A 367 16.02 6.34 38.50
N GLU A 368 16.24 5.47 37.51
CA GLU A 368 16.20 5.84 36.08
C GLU A 368 14.89 5.50 35.34
N GLY A 369 13.95 4.80 35.99
CA GLY A 369 12.67 4.41 35.39
C GLY A 369 12.81 3.35 34.28
N ALA A 370 11.72 3.06 33.57
CA ALA A 370 11.69 2.09 32.48
C ALA A 370 11.83 2.73 31.09
N ALA A 371 11.65 4.05 30.95
CA ALA A 371 11.57 4.75 29.66
C ALA A 371 12.75 4.44 28.72
N GLY A 372 13.99 4.55 29.22
CA GLY A 372 15.19 4.29 28.41
C GLY A 372 15.29 2.85 27.93
N TYR A 373 14.94 1.90 28.80
CA TYR A 373 14.92 0.47 28.49
C TYR A 373 13.83 0.13 27.47
N LEU A 374 12.62 0.66 27.66
CA LEU A 374 11.51 0.46 26.74
C LEU A 374 11.79 1.05 25.36
N ALA A 375 12.44 2.21 25.29
CA ALA A 375 12.86 2.81 24.01
C ALA A 375 13.90 1.95 23.29
N MET A 376 14.91 1.43 24.01
CA MET A 376 15.90 0.51 23.44
C MET A 376 15.25 -0.79 22.94
N LEU A 377 14.42 -1.42 23.77
CA LEU A 377 13.77 -2.68 23.42
C LEU A 377 12.82 -2.50 22.24
N GLU A 378 12.03 -1.41 22.22
CA GLU A 378 11.14 -1.07 21.11
C GLU A 378 11.92 -0.91 19.79
N HIS A 379 13.09 -0.26 19.84
CA HIS A 379 13.94 -0.10 18.68
C HIS A 379 14.40 -1.44 18.10
N CYS A 380 14.70 -2.42 18.96
CA CYS A 380 15.12 -3.76 18.59
C CYS A 380 14.00 -4.69 18.10
N LEU A 381 12.73 -4.28 18.13
CA LEU A 381 11.62 -5.08 17.59
C LEU A 381 11.66 -5.26 16.06
N ALA A 382 12.49 -4.49 15.35
CA ALA A 382 12.69 -4.64 13.92
C ALA A 382 13.99 -5.41 13.56
N ASP A 383 14.75 -5.90 14.54
CA ASP A 383 16.01 -6.60 14.28
C ASP A 383 15.75 -7.92 13.51
N PRO A 384 16.54 -8.25 12.47
CA PRO A 384 16.36 -9.49 11.73
C PRO A 384 16.69 -10.73 12.55
N ASN A 385 17.49 -10.62 13.62
CA ASN A 385 17.84 -11.76 14.47
C ASN A 385 16.72 -12.05 15.50
N PRO A 386 16.06 -13.22 15.44
CA PRO A 386 15.00 -13.58 16.38
C PRO A 386 15.48 -13.68 17.84
N ASP A 387 16.75 -13.98 18.11
CA ASP A 387 17.28 -14.00 19.48
C ASP A 387 17.25 -12.60 20.12
N ILE A 388 17.43 -11.56 19.30
CA ILE A 388 17.39 -10.17 19.73
C ILE A 388 15.95 -9.66 19.71
N ARG A 389 15.23 -9.82 18.60
CA ARG A 389 13.88 -9.30 18.41
C ARG A 389 12.85 -9.98 19.31
N ASP A 390 12.79 -11.31 19.26
CA ASP A 390 11.82 -12.09 20.03
C ASP A 390 12.37 -12.32 21.44
N GLY A 391 13.60 -12.83 21.51
CA GLY A 391 14.22 -13.32 22.74
C GLY A 391 14.65 -12.23 23.72
N ILE A 392 14.97 -11.01 23.27
CA ILE A 392 15.39 -9.91 24.14
C ILE A 392 14.37 -8.78 24.14
N ALA A 393 14.07 -8.22 22.97
CA ALA A 393 13.26 -7.02 22.81
C ALA A 393 11.80 -7.25 23.23
N TYR A 394 11.11 -8.18 22.59
CA TYR A 394 9.72 -8.46 22.91
C TYR A 394 9.54 -9.04 24.33
N GLU A 395 10.37 -10.01 24.73
CA GLU A 395 10.36 -10.56 26.09
C GLU A 395 10.62 -9.48 27.15
N GLY A 396 11.58 -8.57 26.92
CA GLY A 396 11.90 -7.49 27.86
C GLY A 396 10.76 -6.48 28.01
N ILE A 397 10.12 -6.07 26.90
CA ILE A 397 8.93 -5.20 26.95
C ILE A 397 7.85 -5.89 27.77
N THR A 398 7.59 -7.16 27.47
CA THR A 398 6.57 -7.96 28.16
C THR A 398 6.86 -8.05 29.66
N ASP A 399 8.10 -8.32 30.05
CA ASP A 399 8.51 -8.48 31.45
C ASP A 399 8.43 -7.17 32.25
N ILE A 400 8.83 -6.04 31.65
CA ILE A 400 8.69 -4.71 32.26
C ILE A 400 7.21 -4.38 32.47
N LEU A 401 6.37 -4.55 31.45
CA LEU A 401 4.94 -4.23 31.49
C LEU A 401 4.12 -5.17 32.39
N ARG A 402 4.54 -6.42 32.56
CA ARG A 402 3.86 -7.39 33.43
C ARG A 402 4.29 -7.32 34.88
N SER A 403 5.48 -6.81 35.14
CA SER A 403 6.00 -6.61 36.50
C SER A 403 5.63 -5.25 37.09
N ASP A 404 4.79 -4.47 36.41
CA ASP A 404 4.32 -3.15 36.87
C ASP A 404 5.47 -2.17 37.16
N ARG A 405 6.54 -2.25 36.36
CA ARG A 405 7.75 -1.43 36.50
C ARG A 405 7.76 -0.20 35.60
N ALA A 406 6.69 0.03 34.85
CA ALA A 406 6.56 1.16 33.93
C ALA A 406 5.43 2.09 34.40
N GLU A 407 5.73 3.37 34.54
CA GLU A 407 4.75 4.39 34.91
C GLU A 407 3.85 4.77 33.73
N GLU A 408 2.66 5.34 33.99
CA GLU A 408 1.72 5.69 32.92
C GLU A 408 2.31 6.61 31.83
N ALA A 409 3.25 7.49 32.20
CA ALA A 409 3.93 8.36 31.25
C ALA A 409 4.77 7.55 30.27
N GLU A 410 5.47 6.53 30.76
CA GLU A 410 6.33 5.63 29.99
C GLU A 410 5.46 4.69 29.12
N LEU A 411 4.31 4.25 29.64
CA LEU A 411 3.31 3.52 28.86
C LEU A 411 2.74 4.34 27.70
N ARG A 412 2.43 5.63 27.94
CA ARG A 412 1.96 6.56 26.89
C ARG A 412 3.04 6.75 25.82
N GLU A 413 4.30 6.90 26.23
CA GLU A 413 5.41 7.06 25.30
C GLU A 413 5.61 5.79 24.45
N LEU A 414 5.70 4.62 25.08
CA LEU A 414 5.85 3.35 24.39
C LEU A 414 4.70 3.12 23.39
N LYS A 415 3.45 3.35 23.80
CA LYS A 415 2.28 3.28 22.93
C LYS A 415 2.47 4.13 21.67
N GLN A 416 2.90 5.38 21.82
CA GLN A 416 3.03 6.28 20.68
C GLN A 416 4.15 5.84 19.72
N ARG A 417 5.29 5.35 20.24
CA ARG A 417 6.38 4.78 19.42
C ARG A 417 5.92 3.54 18.64
N LEU A 418 5.14 2.67 19.27
CA LEU A 418 4.66 1.47 18.61
C LEU A 418 3.54 1.76 17.60
N LEU A 419 2.59 2.66 17.90
CA LEU A 419 1.55 3.09 16.94
C LEU A 419 2.16 3.71 15.70
N THR A 420 3.18 4.52 15.94
CA THR A 420 4.06 5.07 14.91
C THR A 420 4.58 3.97 13.99
N ARG A 421 5.21 2.94 14.57
CA ARG A 421 5.84 1.86 13.84
C ARG A 421 4.82 1.05 13.06
N LEU A 422 3.68 0.75 13.68
CA LEU A 422 2.57 0.02 13.07
C LEU A 422 2.05 0.71 11.80
N ALA A 423 1.95 2.04 11.82
CA ALA A 423 1.49 2.87 10.70
C ALA A 423 2.53 3.03 9.58
N ASN A 424 3.80 2.68 9.81
CA ASN A 424 4.88 2.89 8.84
C ASN A 424 4.96 1.76 7.80
N THR A 425 4.22 1.89 6.70
CA THR A 425 4.16 0.90 5.61
C THR A 425 5.37 0.92 4.67
N GLU A 426 6.22 1.93 4.74
CA GLU A 426 7.28 2.20 3.75
C GLU A 426 8.68 1.79 4.22
N ASN A 427 8.84 1.45 5.50
CA ASN A 427 10.14 1.20 6.13
C ASN A 427 10.16 -0.10 6.94
N ASP A 428 9.65 -1.19 6.35
CA ASP A 428 9.73 -2.55 6.90
C ASP A 428 10.09 -3.57 5.80
N PRO A 429 11.25 -3.42 5.11
CA PRO A 429 11.62 -4.28 3.98
C PRO A 429 11.78 -5.74 4.39
N LEU A 430 12.10 -5.96 5.68
CA LEU A 430 12.21 -7.28 6.28
C LEU A 430 10.93 -7.69 7.00
N GLY A 431 9.81 -6.97 6.92
CA GLY A 431 8.49 -7.35 7.45
C GLY A 431 8.44 -7.80 8.92
N PHE A 432 9.33 -7.29 9.79
CA PHE A 432 9.36 -7.61 11.22
C PHE A 432 8.84 -6.45 12.09
N SER A 433 9.05 -5.21 11.64
CA SER A 433 8.81 -3.99 12.41
C SER A 433 7.32 -3.82 12.76
N ARG A 434 6.42 -3.93 11.77
CA ARG A 434 4.99 -3.71 11.99
C ARG A 434 4.32 -4.86 12.76
N PRO A 435 4.58 -6.15 12.45
CA PRO A 435 4.02 -7.23 13.25
C PRO A 435 4.42 -7.18 14.71
N PHE A 436 5.70 -6.97 15.03
CA PHE A 436 6.14 -6.89 16.42
C PHE A 436 5.65 -5.61 17.11
N ALA A 437 5.42 -4.52 16.38
CA ALA A 437 4.72 -3.37 16.91
C ALA A 437 3.28 -3.71 17.32
N ALA A 438 2.53 -4.45 16.49
CA ALA A 438 1.18 -4.91 16.81
C ALA A 438 1.19 -5.80 18.07
N LEU A 439 2.15 -6.73 18.15
CA LEU A 439 2.29 -7.64 19.29
C LEU A 439 2.63 -6.89 20.59
N ALA A 440 3.57 -5.95 20.56
CA ALA A 440 3.92 -5.14 21.72
C ALA A 440 2.77 -4.19 22.13
N LEU A 441 2.02 -3.65 21.16
CA LEU A 441 0.81 -2.88 21.44
C LEU A 441 -0.26 -3.71 22.13
N ALA A 442 -0.33 -5.02 21.89
CA ALA A 442 -1.22 -5.90 22.64
C ALA A 442 -0.86 -5.90 24.14
N GLU A 443 0.43 -5.94 24.49
CA GLU A 443 0.85 -5.83 25.90
C GLU A 443 0.56 -4.45 26.49
N VAL A 444 0.67 -3.37 25.71
CA VAL A 444 0.27 -2.02 26.14
C VAL A 444 -1.25 -1.92 26.34
N ALA A 445 -2.06 -2.49 25.44
CA ALA A 445 -3.51 -2.55 25.59
C ALA A 445 -3.91 -3.37 26.82
N ARG A 446 -3.13 -4.41 27.14
CA ARG A 446 -3.32 -5.23 28.34
C ARG A 446 -3.12 -4.42 29.62
N THR A 447 -2.12 -3.54 29.70
CA THR A 447 -1.91 -2.73 30.92
C THR A 447 -3.10 -1.84 31.19
N ASP A 448 -3.61 -1.13 30.17
CA ASP A 448 -4.80 -0.29 30.29
C ASP A 448 -6.08 -1.08 30.62
N ARG A 449 -6.17 -2.33 30.13
CA ARG A 449 -7.29 -3.21 30.49
C ARG A 449 -7.27 -3.61 31.97
N ILE A 450 -6.09 -3.80 32.56
CA ILE A 450 -5.93 -4.20 33.97
C ILE A 450 -6.13 -2.99 34.88
N GLU A 451 -5.46 -1.89 34.57
CA GLU A 451 -5.58 -0.63 35.27
C GLU A 451 -5.74 0.49 34.25
N ALA A 452 -6.93 1.11 34.25
CA ALA A 452 -7.29 2.08 33.23
C ALA A 452 -6.47 3.36 33.38
N TRP A 453 -5.70 3.70 32.34
CA TRP A 453 -4.90 4.93 32.28
C TRP A 453 -5.09 5.69 30.96
N MET A 454 -5.49 5.02 29.88
CA MET A 454 -5.82 5.68 28.62
C MET A 454 -7.13 6.46 28.75
N SER A 455 -7.21 7.60 28.08
CA SER A 455 -8.49 8.25 27.78
C SER A 455 -9.28 7.44 26.74
N GLN A 456 -10.58 7.68 26.63
CA GLN A 456 -11.41 7.07 25.59
C GLN A 456 -10.89 7.39 24.17
N GLY A 457 -10.40 8.61 23.95
CA GLY A 457 -9.80 9.02 22.68
C GLY A 457 -8.55 8.22 22.35
N GLU A 458 -7.67 8.02 23.34
CA GLU A 458 -6.46 7.20 23.18
C GLU A 458 -6.76 5.73 22.88
N ARG A 459 -7.76 5.15 23.55
CA ARG A 459 -8.23 3.79 23.24
C ARG A 459 -8.76 3.68 21.82
N ARG A 460 -9.52 4.67 21.36
CA ARG A 460 -10.04 4.72 19.98
C ARG A 460 -8.94 4.81 18.95
N THR A 461 -7.91 5.62 19.20
CA THR A 461 -6.74 5.71 18.31
C THR A 461 -6.01 4.37 18.22
N LEU A 462 -5.78 3.72 19.37
CA LEU A 462 -5.14 2.41 19.42
C LEU A 462 -5.97 1.35 18.68
N LEU A 463 -7.28 1.35 18.90
CA LEU A 463 -8.20 0.46 18.21
C LEU A 463 -8.21 0.71 16.70
N ALA A 464 -8.34 1.96 16.25
CA ALA A 464 -8.38 2.28 14.83
C ALA A 464 -7.12 1.80 14.12
N ALA A 465 -5.94 2.02 14.72
CA ALA A 465 -4.67 1.54 14.17
C ALA A 465 -4.58 0.01 14.15
N GLY A 466 -4.98 -0.67 15.24
CA GLY A 466 -4.97 -2.14 15.30
C GLY A 466 -5.95 -2.79 14.34
N ALA A 467 -7.15 -2.21 14.18
CA ALA A 467 -8.18 -2.67 13.27
C ALA A 467 -7.76 -2.48 11.80
N ASP A 468 -7.24 -1.29 11.47
CA ASP A 468 -6.72 -1.00 10.13
C ASP A 468 -5.55 -1.93 9.77
N TYR A 469 -4.59 -2.10 10.67
CA TYR A 469 -3.48 -3.02 10.46
C TYR A 469 -3.96 -4.45 10.21
N THR A 470 -4.84 -4.98 11.08
CA THR A 470 -5.31 -6.38 11.00
C THR A 470 -6.06 -6.65 9.69
N ALA A 471 -6.92 -5.73 9.26
CA ALA A 471 -7.67 -5.85 8.00
C ALA A 471 -6.76 -5.74 6.75
N ASN A 472 -5.67 -4.99 6.85
CA ASN A 472 -4.78 -4.66 5.74
C ASN A 472 -3.43 -5.37 5.78
N VAL A 473 -3.26 -6.43 6.58
CA VAL A 473 -2.06 -7.27 6.51
C VAL A 473 -1.99 -7.91 5.13
N ARG A 474 -0.84 -7.75 4.46
CA ARG A 474 -0.53 -8.37 3.16
C ARG A 474 0.75 -9.20 3.17
N ASP A 475 1.53 -9.11 4.25
CA ASP A 475 2.62 -10.05 4.53
C ASP A 475 2.09 -11.16 5.44
N TYR A 476 1.74 -12.30 4.85
CA TYR A 476 1.18 -13.46 5.54
C TYR A 476 2.23 -14.47 6.00
N ARG A 477 3.52 -14.11 5.97
CA ARG A 477 4.58 -15.01 6.44
C ARG A 477 4.41 -15.29 7.95
N GLY A 478 4.38 -16.58 8.29
CA GLY A 478 4.37 -17.09 9.66
C GLY A 478 5.79 -17.24 10.22
N PHE A 479 6.13 -18.44 10.68
CA PHE A 479 7.49 -18.80 11.08
C PHE A 479 8.33 -19.20 9.86
N ILE A 480 9.54 -18.68 9.78
CA ILE A 480 10.55 -19.10 8.81
C ILE A 480 11.80 -19.55 9.59
N GLU A 481 12.28 -20.76 9.31
CA GLU A 481 13.49 -21.30 9.95
C GLU A 481 14.69 -20.37 9.70
N GLY A 482 15.40 -20.01 10.77
CA GLY A 482 16.53 -19.06 10.72
C GLY A 482 16.15 -17.58 10.80
N GLU A 483 14.94 -17.19 10.40
CA GLU A 483 14.43 -15.80 10.50
C GLU A 483 13.52 -15.57 11.73
N GLY A 484 12.81 -16.61 12.17
CA GLY A 484 11.85 -16.55 13.27
C GLY A 484 10.44 -16.14 12.82
N TRP A 485 9.66 -15.60 13.75
CA TRP A 485 8.27 -15.20 13.50
C TRP A 485 8.17 -13.83 12.82
N ARG A 486 7.15 -13.67 11.96
CA ARG A 486 6.64 -12.36 11.50
C ARG A 486 5.19 -12.23 11.93
N HIS A 487 4.34 -13.12 11.44
CA HIS A 487 3.04 -13.46 12.00
C HIS A 487 2.07 -12.27 12.17
N GLY A 488 2.04 -11.37 11.17
CA GLY A 488 1.31 -10.10 11.23
C GLY A 488 -0.18 -10.23 11.57
N VAL A 489 -0.90 -11.15 10.92
CA VAL A 489 -2.34 -11.36 11.18
C VAL A 489 -2.60 -11.77 12.64
N ALA A 490 -1.80 -12.70 13.17
CA ALA A 490 -1.92 -13.14 14.55
C ALA A 490 -1.61 -12.02 15.55
N HIS A 491 -0.54 -11.25 15.32
CA HIS A 491 -0.15 -10.16 16.21
C HIS A 491 -1.20 -9.04 16.22
N GLY A 492 -1.80 -8.73 15.06
CA GLY A 492 -2.97 -7.86 14.97
C GLY A 492 -4.17 -8.40 15.74
N ALA A 493 -4.47 -9.68 15.59
CA ALA A 493 -5.55 -10.35 16.31
C ALA A 493 -5.34 -10.33 17.84
N ASP A 494 -4.11 -10.49 18.33
CA ASP A 494 -3.77 -10.42 19.76
C ASP A 494 -4.00 -9.02 20.34
N LEU A 495 -3.71 -7.96 19.58
CA LEU A 495 -4.05 -6.58 19.96
C LEU A 495 -5.56 -6.37 20.04
N LEU A 496 -6.29 -6.77 18.99
CA LEU A 496 -7.75 -6.69 18.96
C LEU A 496 -8.40 -7.50 20.09
N MET A 497 -7.80 -8.63 20.47
CA MET A 497 -8.25 -9.43 21.61
C MET A 497 -8.12 -8.66 22.92
N GLN A 498 -6.97 -8.02 23.19
CA GLN A 498 -6.79 -7.24 24.43
C GLN A 498 -7.77 -6.07 24.51
N LEU A 499 -8.04 -5.41 23.38
CA LEU A 499 -9.05 -4.35 23.30
C LEU A 499 -10.48 -4.90 23.51
N SER A 500 -10.82 -6.05 22.91
CA SER A 500 -12.14 -6.67 23.10
C SER A 500 -12.45 -7.05 24.55
N LEU A 501 -11.41 -7.32 25.35
CA LEU A 501 -11.52 -7.62 26.77
C LEU A 501 -11.58 -6.36 27.66
N ASN A 502 -11.31 -5.18 27.12
CA ASN A 502 -11.24 -3.94 27.88
C ASN A 502 -12.65 -3.40 28.18
N PRO A 503 -13.04 -3.21 29.46
CA PRO A 503 -14.39 -2.78 29.84
C PRO A 503 -14.81 -1.42 29.24
N GLU A 504 -13.84 -0.58 28.89
CA GLU A 504 -14.05 0.76 28.33
C GLU A 504 -14.33 0.76 26.81
N ILE A 505 -14.27 -0.41 26.17
CA ILE A 505 -14.69 -0.60 24.77
C ILE A 505 -16.21 -0.82 24.72
N GLY A 506 -16.90 0.03 23.95
CA GLY A 506 -18.35 0.00 23.74
C GLY A 506 -18.76 -0.57 22.39
N GLU A 507 -20.06 -0.47 22.06
CA GLU A 507 -20.66 -1.09 20.87
C GLU A 507 -20.06 -0.61 19.54
N GLY A 508 -19.78 0.70 19.42
CA GLY A 508 -19.21 1.27 18.19
C GLY A 508 -17.78 0.77 17.94
N GLU A 509 -16.99 0.69 19.00
CA GLU A 509 -15.65 0.11 18.96
C GLU A 509 -15.67 -1.41 18.70
N ALA A 510 -16.61 -2.13 19.31
CA ALA A 510 -16.81 -3.56 19.07
C ALA A 510 -17.11 -3.87 17.59
N PHE A 511 -17.91 -3.04 16.92
CA PHE A 511 -18.16 -3.17 15.49
C PHE A 511 -16.87 -3.00 14.66
N MET A 512 -15.99 -2.06 15.01
CA MET A 512 -14.71 -1.88 14.31
C MET A 512 -13.78 -3.10 14.47
N ILE A 513 -13.71 -3.66 15.67
CA ILE A 513 -12.97 -4.90 15.93
C ILE A 513 -13.54 -6.05 15.09
N ALA A 514 -14.86 -6.24 15.13
CA ALA A 514 -15.52 -7.31 14.40
C ALA A 514 -15.25 -7.18 12.90
N LYS A 515 -15.46 -5.99 12.33
CA LYS A 515 -15.17 -5.71 10.93
C LYS A 515 -13.73 -6.08 10.55
N ALA A 516 -12.74 -5.65 11.32
CA ALA A 516 -11.34 -5.95 11.02
C ALA A 516 -11.04 -7.46 11.04
N VAL A 517 -11.63 -8.19 11.98
CA VAL A 517 -11.52 -9.66 12.04
C VAL A 517 -12.17 -10.31 10.82
N PHE A 518 -13.38 -9.90 10.48
CA PHE A 518 -14.13 -10.44 9.34
C PHE A 518 -13.48 -10.11 7.99
N ASP A 519 -12.90 -8.91 7.84
CA ASP A 519 -12.12 -8.53 6.66
C ASP A 519 -10.84 -9.38 6.56
N ALA A 520 -10.13 -9.61 7.66
CA ALA A 520 -8.90 -10.40 7.68
C ALA A 520 -9.17 -11.87 7.33
N ILE A 521 -10.19 -12.50 7.92
CA ILE A 521 -10.54 -13.90 7.64
C ILE A 521 -11.16 -14.08 6.24
N GLY A 522 -11.89 -13.07 5.77
CA GLY A 522 -12.53 -13.05 4.46
C GLY A 522 -11.63 -12.59 3.33
N SER A 523 -10.35 -12.27 3.61
CA SER A 523 -9.38 -11.79 2.62
C SER A 523 -9.24 -12.78 1.47
N ARG A 524 -9.33 -12.26 0.24
CA ARG A 524 -9.19 -13.05 -0.99
C ARG A 524 -7.72 -13.32 -1.34
N GLU A 525 -6.84 -12.41 -0.97
CA GLU A 525 -5.40 -12.46 -1.24
C GLU A 525 -4.64 -13.29 -0.17
N ALA A 526 -5.32 -13.76 0.88
CA ALA A 526 -4.69 -14.52 1.94
C ALA A 526 -4.45 -15.98 1.50
N PRO A 527 -3.23 -16.53 1.71
CA PRO A 527 -3.02 -17.97 1.61
C PRO A 527 -3.79 -18.69 2.71
N VAL A 528 -3.79 -20.02 2.66
CA VAL A 528 -4.27 -20.82 3.80
C VAL A 528 -3.42 -20.45 5.01
N PHE A 529 -4.08 -20.05 6.09
CA PHE A 529 -3.42 -19.76 7.35
C PHE A 529 -2.93 -21.05 7.99
N VAL A 530 -1.66 -21.05 8.41
CA VAL A 530 -0.96 -22.26 8.88
C VAL A 530 -0.34 -22.11 10.27
N SER A 531 -0.47 -20.93 10.88
CA SER A 531 0.21 -20.54 12.13
C SER A 531 -0.77 -20.16 13.25
N GLU A 532 -1.97 -20.75 13.29
CA GLU A 532 -3.03 -20.47 14.28
C GLU A 532 -3.76 -19.12 14.12
N GLU A 533 -3.58 -18.42 13.01
CA GLU A 533 -4.25 -17.14 12.74
C GLU A 533 -5.79 -17.21 12.90
N PRO A 534 -6.49 -18.25 12.40
CA PRO A 534 -7.94 -18.36 12.57
C PRO A 534 -8.35 -18.44 14.04
N GLN A 535 -7.55 -19.12 14.88
CA GLN A 535 -7.83 -19.25 16.30
C GLN A 535 -7.68 -17.92 17.02
N ARG A 536 -6.66 -17.15 16.67
CA ARG A 536 -6.43 -15.84 17.29
C ARG A 536 -7.47 -14.82 16.85
N LEU A 537 -7.85 -14.82 15.57
CA LEU A 537 -8.92 -13.98 15.02
C LEU A 537 -10.31 -14.30 15.63
N ALA A 538 -10.57 -15.55 16.04
CA ALA A 538 -11.84 -15.92 16.66
C ALA A 538 -12.02 -15.31 18.07
N ARG A 539 -10.94 -15.11 18.82
CA ARG A 539 -10.99 -14.66 20.23
C ARG A 539 -11.65 -13.29 20.40
N PRO A 540 -11.30 -12.23 19.65
CA PRO A 540 -11.99 -10.94 19.77
C PRO A 540 -13.50 -11.05 19.60
N ILE A 541 -13.99 -11.83 18.63
CA ILE A 541 -15.44 -12.01 18.40
C ILE A 541 -16.09 -12.65 19.62
N LEU A 542 -15.54 -13.77 20.10
CA LEU A 542 -16.07 -14.47 21.26
C LEU A 542 -16.18 -13.57 22.49
N PHE A 543 -15.16 -12.73 22.76
CA PHE A 543 -15.18 -11.82 23.89
C PHE A 543 -16.20 -10.68 23.72
N LEU A 544 -16.35 -10.12 22.52
CA LEU A 544 -17.34 -9.07 22.26
C LEU A 544 -18.77 -9.59 22.41
N VAL A 545 -19.06 -10.80 21.93
CA VAL A 545 -20.38 -11.43 22.09
C VAL A 545 -20.64 -11.76 23.54
N GLN A 546 -19.67 -12.35 24.24
CA GLN A 546 -19.80 -12.65 25.67
C GLN A 546 -20.06 -11.39 26.51
N ARG A 547 -19.58 -10.23 26.05
CA ARG A 547 -19.84 -8.92 26.68
C ARG A 547 -21.15 -8.26 26.22
N GLY A 548 -21.91 -8.90 25.33
CA GLY A 548 -23.17 -8.36 24.79
C GLY A 548 -22.98 -7.15 23.88
N LEU A 549 -21.78 -6.93 23.33
CA LEU A 549 -21.48 -5.77 22.48
C LEU A 549 -21.76 -5.99 20.99
N LEU A 550 -22.03 -7.24 20.61
CA LEU A 550 -22.46 -7.61 19.26
C LEU A 550 -23.79 -8.33 19.35
N THR A 551 -24.77 -7.90 18.56
CA THR A 551 -26.10 -8.51 18.54
C THR A 551 -26.13 -9.78 17.67
N GLU A 552 -27.13 -10.64 17.93
CA GLU A 552 -27.42 -11.82 17.08
C GLU A 552 -27.53 -11.43 15.60
N GLU A 553 -28.22 -10.32 15.30
CA GLU A 553 -28.41 -9.81 13.94
C GLU A 553 -27.10 -9.33 13.28
N GLN A 554 -26.20 -8.70 14.05
CA GLN A 554 -24.91 -8.28 13.52
C GLN A 554 -24.03 -9.49 13.17
N ILE A 555 -23.90 -10.44 14.09
CA ILE A 555 -23.11 -11.67 13.86
C ILE A 555 -23.65 -12.41 12.64
N ALA A 556 -24.96 -12.58 12.59
CA ALA A 556 -25.71 -13.11 11.46
C ALA A 556 -25.27 -12.49 10.11
N ILE A 557 -25.32 -11.16 10.00
CA ILE A 557 -24.96 -10.47 8.76
C ILE A 557 -23.50 -10.76 8.37
N TRP A 558 -22.57 -10.69 9.32
CA TRP A 558 -21.15 -10.95 9.05
C TRP A 558 -20.89 -12.39 8.58
N MET A 559 -21.58 -13.37 9.18
CA MET A 559 -21.48 -14.77 8.76
C MET A 559 -22.04 -14.98 7.34
N GLU A 560 -23.15 -14.33 6.96
CA GLU A 560 -23.65 -14.43 5.58
C GLU A 560 -22.70 -13.76 4.58
N VAL A 561 -22.08 -12.63 4.93
CA VAL A 561 -21.08 -11.96 4.08
C VAL A 561 -19.86 -12.85 3.87
N LEU A 562 -19.38 -13.53 4.90
CA LEU A 562 -18.29 -14.50 4.75
C LEU A 562 -18.69 -15.70 3.89
N ALA A 563 -19.93 -16.19 4.03
CA ALA A 563 -20.45 -17.32 3.27
C ALA A 563 -20.54 -17.07 1.76
N ASP A 564 -20.46 -15.81 1.31
CA ASP A 564 -20.54 -15.44 -0.08
C ASP A 564 -19.28 -15.93 -0.87
N PRO A 565 -19.46 -16.74 -1.94
CA PRO A 565 -18.37 -17.16 -2.81
C PRO A 565 -17.89 -16.08 -3.79
N ALA A 566 -18.49 -14.89 -3.78
CA ALA A 566 -18.11 -13.80 -4.67
C ALA A 566 -16.57 -13.60 -4.74
N PRO A 567 -16.01 -13.38 -5.94
CA PRO A 567 -16.71 -13.00 -7.18
C PRO A 567 -17.33 -14.17 -7.97
N HIS A 568 -17.17 -15.41 -7.53
CA HIS A 568 -17.75 -16.58 -8.18
C HIS A 568 -19.26 -16.67 -7.95
N GLU A 569 -20.00 -17.29 -8.88
CA GLU A 569 -21.44 -17.45 -8.74
C GLU A 569 -21.82 -18.54 -7.71
N SER A 570 -20.90 -19.45 -7.42
CA SER A 570 -21.09 -20.54 -6.47
C SER A 570 -19.79 -21.03 -5.85
N TRP A 571 -19.88 -21.73 -4.70
CA TRP A 571 -18.71 -22.41 -4.12
C TRP A 571 -18.20 -23.56 -4.99
N GLU A 572 -19.04 -24.19 -5.81
CA GLU A 572 -18.60 -25.23 -6.75
C GLU A 572 -17.60 -24.65 -7.77
N GLU A 573 -17.88 -23.45 -8.26
CA GLU A 573 -16.99 -22.71 -9.16
C GLU A 573 -15.76 -22.18 -8.41
N ALA A 574 -15.95 -21.60 -7.22
CA ALA A 574 -14.86 -21.09 -6.39
C ALA A 574 -13.84 -22.19 -6.02
N LEU A 575 -14.29 -23.43 -5.83
CA LEU A 575 -13.41 -24.58 -5.57
C LEU A 575 -12.62 -25.04 -6.81
N ALA A 576 -12.69 -24.36 -7.95
CA ALA A 576 -11.70 -24.50 -9.02
C ALA A 576 -10.51 -23.54 -8.83
N ASP A 577 -10.73 -22.38 -8.21
CA ASP A 577 -9.76 -21.30 -8.01
C ASP A 577 -8.87 -21.54 -6.77
N GLY A 578 -7.56 -21.26 -6.90
CA GLY A 578 -6.60 -21.48 -5.82
C GLY A 578 -6.75 -20.52 -4.63
N GLU A 579 -7.03 -19.25 -4.90
CA GLU A 579 -7.24 -18.21 -3.88
C GLU A 579 -8.58 -18.40 -3.18
N ALA A 580 -9.63 -18.71 -3.95
CA ALA A 580 -10.95 -18.95 -3.36
C ALA A 580 -10.99 -20.23 -2.52
N LYS A 581 -10.20 -21.27 -2.87
CA LYS A 581 -9.94 -22.43 -1.98
C LYS A 581 -9.26 -22.00 -0.69
N ALA A 582 -8.22 -21.18 -0.75
CA ALA A 582 -7.51 -20.73 0.43
C ALA A 582 -8.43 -19.95 1.38
N ARG A 583 -9.21 -19.01 0.82
CA ARG A 583 -10.26 -18.28 1.55
C ARG A 583 -11.29 -19.21 2.17
N ARG A 584 -11.75 -20.25 1.44
CA ARG A 584 -12.65 -21.28 1.96
C ARG A 584 -12.07 -21.98 3.18
N GLU A 585 -10.82 -22.44 3.11
CA GLU A 585 -10.17 -23.15 4.23
C GLU A 585 -10.09 -22.24 5.47
N ASN A 586 -9.71 -20.98 5.28
CA ASN A 586 -9.61 -20.00 6.36
C ASN A 586 -10.98 -19.76 7.03
N ILE A 587 -12.04 -19.53 6.24
CA ILE A 587 -13.40 -19.31 6.76
C ILE A 587 -13.89 -20.52 7.55
N ARG A 588 -13.67 -21.73 7.04
CA ARG A 588 -14.13 -22.94 7.73
C ARG A 588 -13.32 -23.26 8.96
N ALA A 589 -12.00 -23.05 8.95
CA ALA A 589 -11.17 -23.17 10.15
C ALA A 589 -11.66 -22.21 11.24
N PHE A 590 -11.92 -20.95 10.87
CA PHE A 590 -12.47 -19.95 11.78
C PHE A 590 -13.85 -20.33 12.34
N ALA A 591 -14.77 -20.77 11.49
CA ALA A 591 -16.10 -21.20 11.91
C ALA A 591 -16.04 -22.42 12.84
N ALA A 592 -15.22 -23.42 12.53
CA ALA A 592 -15.03 -24.59 13.37
C ALA A 592 -14.49 -24.22 14.77
N ILE A 593 -13.53 -23.30 14.83
CA ILE A 593 -12.96 -22.82 16.11
C ILE A 593 -13.99 -22.04 16.92
N LEU A 594 -14.78 -21.18 16.28
CA LEU A 594 -15.88 -20.45 16.93
C LEU A 594 -16.89 -21.42 17.54
N LEU A 595 -17.29 -22.45 16.78
CA LEU A 595 -18.24 -23.47 17.21
C LEU A 595 -17.69 -24.26 18.41
N GLU A 596 -16.49 -24.84 18.26
CA GLU A 596 -15.85 -25.64 19.31
C GLU A 596 -15.67 -24.83 20.62
N THR A 597 -15.25 -23.57 20.50
CA THR A 597 -15.01 -22.72 21.68
C THR A 597 -16.32 -22.27 22.34
N ALA A 598 -17.38 -22.05 21.56
CA ALA A 598 -18.67 -21.62 22.08
C ALA A 598 -19.44 -22.77 22.75
N GLU A 599 -19.43 -23.97 22.17
CA GLU A 599 -20.08 -25.15 22.73
C GLU A 599 -19.43 -25.63 24.04
N GLY A 600 -18.13 -25.40 24.22
CA GLY A 600 -17.39 -25.76 25.43
C GLY A 600 -17.69 -24.91 26.67
N LYS A 601 -18.51 -23.86 26.58
CA LYS A 601 -18.78 -22.91 27.67
C LYS A 601 -20.27 -22.88 28.05
N GLU A 602 -20.65 -23.66 29.07
CA GLU A 602 -22.04 -23.78 29.55
C GLU A 602 -22.67 -22.48 30.11
N GLU A 603 -21.89 -21.42 30.36
CA GLU A 603 -22.34 -20.19 31.05
C GLU A 603 -22.31 -18.90 30.20
N ALA A 604 -21.90 -18.94 28.93
CA ALA A 604 -21.79 -17.74 28.09
C ALA A 604 -22.91 -17.66 27.03
N ASP A 605 -23.55 -16.49 26.90
CA ASP A 605 -24.56 -16.18 25.87
C ASP A 605 -23.90 -16.10 24.47
N LEU A 606 -23.53 -17.25 23.92
CA LEU A 606 -22.84 -17.42 22.64
C LEU A 606 -23.69 -18.13 21.59
N ASP A 607 -25.00 -18.29 21.84
CA ASP A 607 -25.94 -18.97 20.93
C ASP A 607 -25.91 -18.40 19.51
N ALA A 608 -25.73 -17.09 19.38
CA ALA A 608 -25.60 -16.42 18.09
C ALA A 608 -24.31 -16.78 17.34
N VAL A 609 -23.20 -17.03 18.07
CA VAL A 609 -21.94 -17.49 17.48
C VAL A 609 -22.05 -18.94 17.05
N VAL A 610 -22.63 -19.81 17.89
CA VAL A 610 -22.91 -21.22 17.54
C VAL A 610 -23.74 -21.29 16.27
N THR A 611 -24.90 -20.63 16.26
CA THR A 611 -25.82 -20.62 15.11
C THR A 611 -25.15 -20.05 13.86
N GLY A 612 -24.39 -18.97 14.00
CA GLY A 612 -23.68 -18.35 12.88
C GLY A 612 -22.55 -19.22 12.32
N ALA A 613 -21.81 -19.92 13.19
CA ALA A 613 -20.74 -20.82 12.80
C ALA A 613 -21.26 -22.10 12.12
N GLU A 614 -22.35 -22.69 12.63
CA GLU A 614 -23.05 -23.80 11.95
C GLU A 614 -23.51 -23.37 10.55
N HIS A 615 -24.14 -22.20 10.44
CA HIS A 615 -24.58 -21.64 9.17
C HIS A 615 -23.41 -21.44 8.19
N LEU A 616 -22.26 -20.95 8.65
CA LEU A 616 -21.05 -20.86 7.81
C LEU A 616 -20.59 -22.22 7.30
N LEU A 617 -20.51 -23.22 8.19
CA LEU A 617 -20.04 -24.57 7.85
C LEU A 617 -20.99 -25.30 6.90
N ASP A 618 -22.29 -24.98 6.95
CA ASP A 618 -23.31 -25.50 6.04
C ASP A 618 -23.26 -24.83 4.65
N ARG A 619 -22.97 -23.52 4.60
CA ARG A 619 -23.00 -22.72 3.37
C ARG A 619 -21.69 -22.76 2.59
N VAL A 620 -20.57 -22.87 3.28
CA VAL A 620 -19.23 -22.96 2.72
C VAL A 620 -18.83 -24.43 2.71
N PRO A 621 -18.90 -25.14 1.57
CA PRO A 621 -18.73 -26.59 1.49
C PRO A 621 -17.34 -27.06 1.89
#